data_AF-A0A961Q236-F1
#
_entry.id   AF-A0A961Q236-F1
#
_cell.length_a   1.000
_cell.length_b   1.000
_cell.length_c   1.000
_cell.angle_alpha   90.00
_cell.angle_beta   90.00
_cell.angle_gamma   90.00
#
_symmetry.space_group_name_H-M   'P 1'
#
loop_
_entity.id
_entity.type
_entity.pdbx_description
1 polymer ?
#
loop_
_entity_poly.entity_id
_entity_poly.type
_entity_poly.pdbx_seq_one_letter_code
_entity_poly.pdbx_strand_id
1 'polypeptide(L)'
;MNAPEYIFEASTKPSLPWHEVPLIRATPESVKAYGCLVDDPAGFNIEIVRWPQQGWRPIDEGTGDEGGFVEGTFSGEWMGDVLYGRNEAVKGHYVLGWSTDPQKASAEKQTAPRDQVLLWHMNYHPDGGQMFFPLDNRPFIIPAALPGDNLTPEKVVAFWCDGSKGLYIHPGIWHEGIFPVEDSQRFLDRQGRVHARVSADIGREFGVYLACPLRKEKIKTV
;
A
#
# COMPACT_ATOMS: atom_id res chain seq x y z
N MET A 1 -19.75 -11.20 -9.56
CA MET A 1 -18.94 -11.32 -8.33
C MET A 1 -17.99 -10.14 -8.30
N ASN A 2 -17.95 -9.38 -7.21
CA ASN A 2 -17.11 -8.17 -7.06
C ASN A 2 -15.71 -8.47 -6.50
N ALA A 3 -15.18 -9.68 -6.70
CA ALA A 3 -13.81 -9.99 -6.29
C ALA A 3 -12.86 -9.35 -7.31
N PRO A 4 -11.98 -8.42 -6.90
CA PRO A 4 -10.99 -7.88 -7.83
C PRO A 4 -10.02 -8.99 -8.24
N GLU A 5 -9.68 -9.01 -9.52
CA GLU A 5 -8.62 -9.86 -10.03
C GLU A 5 -7.29 -9.15 -9.76
N TYR A 6 -6.44 -9.79 -8.95
CA TYR A 6 -5.17 -9.20 -8.51
C TYR A 6 -3.95 -9.73 -9.24
N ILE A 7 -4.09 -10.85 -9.94
CA ILE A 7 -3.07 -11.41 -10.81
C ILE A 7 -3.65 -11.41 -12.21
N PHE A 8 -3.02 -10.66 -13.10
CA PHE A 8 -3.43 -10.50 -14.49
C PHE A 8 -2.21 -10.16 -15.33
N GLU A 9 -2.32 -10.38 -16.64
CA GLU A 9 -1.31 -9.92 -17.59
C GLU A 9 -1.39 -8.40 -17.74
N ALA A 10 -0.24 -7.72 -17.74
CA ALA A 10 -0.19 -6.26 -17.88
C ALA A 10 -0.97 -5.77 -19.11
N SER A 11 -0.87 -6.50 -20.24
CA SER A 11 -1.55 -6.19 -21.50
C SER A 11 -3.08 -6.22 -21.43
N THR A 12 -3.68 -6.75 -20.36
CA THR A 12 -5.14 -6.68 -20.14
C THR A 12 -5.62 -5.31 -19.66
N LYS A 13 -4.70 -4.48 -19.16
CA LYS A 13 -4.98 -3.14 -18.63
C LYS A 13 -4.70 -2.08 -19.70
N PRO A 14 -5.64 -1.16 -20.01
CA PRO A 14 -5.49 -0.22 -21.11
C PRO A 14 -4.38 0.81 -20.86
N SER A 15 -3.83 1.41 -21.91
CA SER A 15 -3.03 2.63 -21.75
C SER A 15 -3.93 3.77 -21.26
N LEU A 16 -3.57 4.40 -20.15
CA LEU A 16 -4.25 5.55 -19.56
C LEU A 16 -3.27 6.69 -19.28
N PRO A 17 -3.73 7.95 -19.21
CA PRO A 17 -2.92 9.05 -18.70
C PRO A 17 -2.41 8.78 -17.28
N TRP A 18 -1.28 9.39 -16.93
CA TRP A 18 -0.65 9.23 -15.62
C TRP A 18 -0.85 10.49 -14.78
N HIS A 19 -1.23 10.30 -13.51
CA HIS A 19 -1.28 11.35 -12.50
C HIS A 19 -0.05 11.23 -11.62
N GLU A 20 0.80 12.26 -11.60
CA GLU A 20 2.01 12.24 -10.76
C GLU A 20 1.68 12.36 -9.27
N VAL A 21 2.08 11.36 -8.49
CA VAL A 21 1.90 11.37 -7.04
C VAL A 21 3.04 12.16 -6.38
N PRO A 22 2.75 13.15 -5.52
CA PRO A 22 3.76 13.84 -4.72
C PRO A 22 4.53 12.88 -3.82
N LEU A 23 5.84 12.78 -3.99
CA LEU A 23 6.72 12.04 -3.08
C LEU A 23 7.19 12.92 -1.93
N ILE A 24 6.92 12.52 -0.70
CA ILE A 24 7.18 13.25 0.54
C ILE A 24 8.10 12.41 1.43
N ARG A 25 9.07 13.03 2.11
CA ARG A 25 9.90 12.29 3.09
C ARG A 25 9.05 11.84 4.27
N ALA A 26 9.14 10.57 4.66
CA ALA A 26 8.55 10.08 5.89
C ALA A 26 9.32 10.64 7.09
N THR A 27 8.66 11.50 7.87
CA THR A 27 9.12 12.01 9.18
C THR A 27 7.95 11.86 10.16
N PRO A 28 8.19 11.92 11.49
CA PRO A 28 7.09 11.88 12.46
C PRO A 28 5.98 12.90 12.17
N GLU A 29 6.34 14.09 11.66
CA GLU A 29 5.42 15.16 11.33
C GLU A 29 4.63 14.87 10.05
N SER A 30 5.29 14.39 8.99
CA SER A 30 4.64 14.18 7.69
C SER A 30 3.68 12.99 7.69
N VAL A 31 3.97 11.95 8.49
CA VAL A 31 3.12 10.75 8.57
C VAL A 31 2.05 10.81 9.66
N LYS A 32 2.05 11.84 10.52
CA LYS A 32 1.23 11.92 11.74
C LYS A 32 -0.27 11.66 11.53
N ALA A 33 -0.83 12.09 10.40
CA ALA A 33 -2.25 11.91 10.10
C ALA A 33 -2.58 10.53 9.49
N TYR A 34 -1.55 9.79 9.08
CA TYR A 34 -1.65 8.49 8.40
C TYR A 34 -1.22 7.33 9.30
N GLY A 35 -0.40 7.60 10.31
CA GLY A 35 0.18 6.60 11.19
C GLY A 35 1.41 7.11 11.91
N CYS A 36 2.43 6.27 12.06
CA CYS A 36 3.70 6.66 12.70
C CYS A 36 4.88 5.82 12.21
N LEU A 37 6.10 6.32 12.45
CA LEU A 37 7.32 5.56 12.23
C LEU A 37 7.52 4.55 13.38
N VAL A 38 8.02 3.37 13.07
CA VAL A 38 8.23 2.27 14.03
C VAL A 38 9.72 1.98 14.17
N ASP A 39 10.24 2.13 15.39
CA ASP A 39 11.65 1.85 15.72
C ASP A 39 11.93 0.36 15.93
N ASP A 40 11.05 -0.34 16.65
CA ASP A 40 11.16 -1.76 16.97
C ASP A 40 9.79 -2.43 16.79
N PRO A 41 9.67 -3.40 15.87
CA PRO A 41 8.39 -4.06 15.62
C PRO A 41 7.99 -5.03 16.73
N ALA A 42 8.91 -5.48 17.60
CA ALA A 42 8.61 -6.47 18.64
C ALA A 42 7.73 -5.91 19.76
N GLY A 43 7.92 -4.64 20.12
CA GLY A 43 7.13 -3.94 21.15
C GLY A 43 5.93 -3.16 20.62
N PHE A 44 5.72 -3.14 19.30
CA PHE A 44 4.70 -2.30 18.68
C PHE A 44 3.35 -3.02 18.58
N ASN A 45 2.24 -2.39 19.00
CA ASN A 45 0.90 -2.93 18.78
C ASN A 45 0.21 -2.17 17.65
N ILE A 46 -0.51 -2.89 16.79
CA ILE A 46 -1.39 -2.27 15.80
C ILE A 46 -2.79 -2.10 16.38
N GLU A 47 -3.50 -1.07 15.94
CA GLU A 47 -4.91 -0.89 16.28
C GLU A 47 -5.76 -1.99 15.63
N ILE A 48 -6.68 -2.57 16.41
CA ILE A 48 -7.79 -3.40 15.93
C ILE A 48 -9.08 -2.63 16.23
N VAL A 49 -9.89 -2.43 15.19
CA VAL A 49 -11.08 -1.59 15.27
C VAL A 49 -12.27 -2.46 15.64
N ARG A 50 -13.00 -2.01 16.65
CA ARG A 50 -14.27 -2.61 17.03
C ARG A 50 -15.26 -2.55 15.87
N TRP A 51 -15.92 -3.68 15.59
CA TRP A 51 -16.92 -3.79 14.52
C TRP A 51 -17.87 -2.58 14.49
N PRO A 52 -18.18 -1.99 13.34
CA PRO A 52 -19.00 -0.79 13.29
C PRO A 52 -20.45 -1.09 13.72
N GLN A 53 -20.97 -0.26 14.62
CA GLN A 53 -22.37 -0.30 15.04
C GLN A 53 -23.26 0.26 13.92
N GLN A 54 -24.14 -0.57 13.34
CA GLN A 54 -25.02 -0.15 12.22
C GLN A 54 -26.29 0.62 12.64
N GLY A 55 -26.72 0.49 13.90
CA GLY A 55 -27.99 1.05 14.40
C GLY A 55 -27.83 1.70 15.77
N TRP A 56 -28.91 1.83 16.56
CA TRP A 56 -28.86 2.51 17.86
C TRP A 56 -28.47 1.61 19.04
N ARG A 57 -28.55 0.28 18.89
CA ARG A 57 -28.18 -0.65 19.97
C ARG A 57 -26.65 -0.73 20.08
N PRO A 58 -26.07 -0.51 21.27
CA PRO A 58 -24.62 -0.53 21.43
C PRO A 58 -24.06 -1.94 21.26
N ILE A 59 -22.78 -2.01 20.93
CA ILE A 59 -22.01 -3.26 21.05
C ILE A 59 -21.64 -3.42 22.53
N ASP A 60 -21.68 -4.66 23.05
CA ASP A 60 -21.37 -4.97 24.44
C ASP A 60 -19.89 -4.75 24.76
N GLU A 61 -19.59 -4.08 25.88
CA GLU A 61 -18.22 -3.75 26.30
C GLU A 61 -17.27 -4.97 26.22
N GLY A 62 -16.08 -4.76 25.67
CA GLY A 62 -15.07 -5.81 25.49
C GLY A 62 -15.30 -6.77 24.31
N THR A 63 -16.27 -6.50 23.44
CA THR A 63 -16.53 -7.31 22.24
C THR A 63 -16.37 -6.50 20.94
N GLY A 64 -16.04 -7.19 19.85
CA GLY A 64 -16.05 -6.64 18.50
C GLY A 64 -14.68 -6.27 17.92
N ASP A 65 -13.60 -6.36 18.71
CA ASP A 65 -12.19 -6.15 18.33
C ASP A 65 -11.29 -7.34 18.70
N GLU A 66 -11.88 -8.48 19.10
CA GLU A 66 -11.18 -9.65 19.62
C GLU A 66 -10.42 -10.46 18.56
N GLY A 67 -10.57 -10.12 17.28
CA GLY A 67 -9.92 -10.81 16.16
C GLY A 67 -8.39 -10.74 16.19
N GLY A 68 -7.84 -9.70 16.84
CA GLY A 68 -6.39 -9.49 16.92
C GLY A 68 -5.73 -9.31 15.55
N PHE A 69 -4.43 -9.56 15.49
CA PHE A 69 -3.64 -9.43 14.27
C PHE A 69 -3.04 -10.76 13.80
N VAL A 70 -2.57 -10.77 12.56
CA VAL A 70 -1.72 -11.80 11.96
C VAL A 70 -0.39 -11.18 11.55
N GLU A 71 0.62 -12.02 11.43
CA GLU A 71 1.96 -11.63 10.99
C GLU A 71 2.46 -12.56 9.88
N GLY A 72 3.33 -12.01 9.05
CA GLY A 72 4.05 -12.77 8.02
C GLY A 72 5.03 -11.87 7.28
N THR A 73 5.75 -12.44 6.32
CA THR A 73 6.57 -11.62 5.42
C THR A 73 5.70 -11.02 4.33
N PHE A 74 5.81 -9.72 4.11
CA PHE A 74 5.45 -9.10 2.84
C PHE A 74 6.69 -8.97 1.99
N SER A 75 6.61 -9.32 0.71
CA SER A 75 7.69 -9.12 -0.26
C SER A 75 7.19 -8.36 -1.48
N GLY A 76 7.90 -7.30 -1.85
CA GLY A 76 7.80 -6.69 -3.18
C GLY A 76 8.90 -7.23 -4.08
N GLU A 77 8.57 -7.66 -5.29
CA GLU A 77 9.53 -8.20 -6.26
C GLU A 77 9.18 -7.74 -7.67
N TRP A 78 10.16 -7.16 -8.36
CA TRP A 78 10.03 -6.79 -9.75
C TRP A 78 10.38 -7.97 -10.66
N MET A 79 9.44 -8.37 -11.52
CA MET A 79 9.70 -9.28 -12.65
C MET A 79 9.58 -8.49 -13.94
N GLY A 80 10.72 -8.27 -14.61
CA GLY A 80 10.81 -7.33 -15.73
C GLY A 80 10.31 -5.93 -15.34
N ASP A 81 9.19 -5.51 -15.90
CA ASP A 81 8.53 -4.23 -15.68
C ASP A 81 7.30 -4.31 -14.74
N VAL A 82 6.98 -5.48 -14.20
CA VAL A 82 5.81 -5.69 -13.34
C VAL A 82 6.25 -5.84 -11.88
N LEU A 83 5.66 -5.06 -10.98
CA LEU A 83 5.90 -5.19 -9.55
C LEU A 83 4.84 -6.12 -8.94
N TYR A 84 5.30 -7.21 -8.35
CA TYR A 84 4.47 -8.15 -7.61
C TYR A 84 4.61 -7.95 -6.10
N GLY A 85 3.50 -8.12 -5.39
CA GLY A 85 3.44 -8.19 -3.94
C GLY A 85 2.99 -9.58 -3.49
N ARG A 86 3.68 -10.16 -2.51
CA ARG A 86 3.24 -11.36 -1.79
C ARG A 86 3.07 -11.04 -0.32
N ASN A 87 1.96 -11.45 0.25
CA ASN A 87 1.65 -11.23 1.66
C ASN A 87 1.39 -12.57 2.34
N GLU A 88 2.37 -13.07 3.11
CA GLU A 88 2.25 -14.35 3.80
C GLU A 88 1.23 -14.32 4.94
N ALA A 89 1.01 -13.16 5.57
CA ALA A 89 0.09 -13.01 6.70
C ALA A 89 -1.36 -13.36 6.32
N VAL A 90 -1.74 -13.11 5.07
CA VAL A 90 -3.10 -13.34 4.54
C VAL A 90 -3.13 -14.17 3.26
N LYS A 91 -1.99 -14.80 2.89
CA LYS A 91 -1.82 -15.59 1.65
C LYS A 91 -2.15 -14.81 0.38
N GLY A 92 -1.78 -13.52 0.38
CA GLY A 92 -1.97 -12.59 -0.72
C GLY A 92 -0.94 -12.73 -1.82
N HIS A 93 -1.37 -12.54 -3.07
CA HIS A 93 -0.49 -12.42 -4.24
C HIS A 93 -1.12 -11.47 -5.24
N TYR A 94 -0.41 -10.40 -5.59
CA TYR A 94 -0.98 -9.27 -6.31
C TYR A 94 0.04 -8.64 -7.27
N VAL A 95 -0.45 -8.10 -8.39
CA VAL A 95 0.25 -7.10 -9.21
C VAL A 95 0.02 -5.74 -8.54
N LEU A 96 1.09 -5.09 -8.09
CA LEU A 96 1.02 -3.76 -7.47
C LEU A 96 1.05 -2.64 -8.51
N GLY A 97 1.72 -2.87 -9.65
CA GLY A 97 1.79 -1.90 -10.74
C GLY A 97 2.93 -2.22 -11.70
N TRP A 98 3.30 -1.21 -12.49
CA TRP A 98 4.29 -1.35 -13.56
C TRP A 98 5.28 -0.20 -13.58
N SER A 99 6.46 -0.40 -14.15
CA SER A 99 7.45 0.67 -14.36
C SER A 99 7.16 1.51 -15.62
N THR A 100 6.33 1.00 -16.52
CA THR A 100 5.98 1.60 -17.80
C THR A 100 4.51 1.30 -18.16
N ASP A 101 4.03 1.87 -19.26
CA ASP A 101 2.67 1.65 -19.77
C ASP A 101 2.33 0.14 -19.81
N PRO A 102 1.20 -0.30 -19.24
CA PRO A 102 0.85 -1.73 -19.15
C PRO A 102 0.78 -2.42 -20.52
N GLN A 103 0.52 -1.71 -21.61
CA GLN A 103 0.54 -2.26 -22.97
C GLN A 103 1.96 -2.54 -23.51
N LYS A 104 2.99 -2.02 -22.84
CA LYS A 104 4.41 -2.19 -23.20
C LYS A 104 5.21 -2.98 -22.17
N ALA A 105 4.70 -3.08 -20.94
CA ALA A 105 5.34 -3.78 -19.85
C ALA A 105 5.55 -5.26 -20.17
N SER A 106 6.70 -5.81 -19.77
CA SER A 106 7.01 -7.24 -19.88
C SER A 106 7.34 -7.81 -18.51
N ALA A 107 6.74 -8.94 -18.14
CA ALA A 107 7.11 -9.65 -16.91
C ALA A 107 8.44 -10.42 -17.04
N GLU A 108 8.93 -10.63 -18.28
CA GLU A 108 10.13 -11.43 -18.55
C GLU A 108 11.41 -10.59 -18.59
N LYS A 109 11.32 -9.34 -19.05
CA LYS A 109 12.47 -8.45 -19.20
C LYS A 109 12.12 -7.04 -18.75
N GLN A 110 13.09 -6.36 -18.15
CA GLN A 110 12.97 -4.94 -17.88
C GLN A 110 13.15 -4.18 -19.20
N THR A 111 12.13 -3.42 -19.60
CA THR A 111 12.14 -2.60 -20.83
C THR A 111 12.25 -1.10 -20.53
N ALA A 112 12.01 -0.70 -19.28
CA ALA A 112 12.10 0.69 -18.84
C ALA A 112 12.83 0.80 -17.47
N PRO A 113 13.42 1.98 -17.16
CA PRO A 113 13.90 2.25 -15.80
C PRO A 113 12.77 2.10 -14.77
N ARG A 114 13.08 1.53 -13.60
CA ARG A 114 12.17 1.44 -12.45
C ARG A 114 12.15 2.74 -11.65
N ASP A 115 11.87 3.85 -12.34
CA ASP A 115 11.86 5.19 -11.73
C ASP A 115 10.53 5.49 -11.02
N GLN A 116 9.51 4.67 -11.25
CA GLN A 116 8.17 4.83 -10.69
C GLN A 116 7.38 3.50 -10.69
N VAL A 117 6.30 3.46 -9.91
CA VAL A 117 5.22 2.48 -10.04
C VAL A 117 4.00 3.18 -10.60
N LEU A 118 3.47 2.69 -11.72
CA LEU A 118 2.14 3.02 -12.22
C LEU A 118 1.13 2.15 -11.46
N LEU A 119 0.56 2.74 -10.42
CA LEU A 119 -0.38 2.11 -9.52
C LEU A 119 -1.79 2.16 -10.10
N TRP A 120 -2.46 1.01 -10.09
CA TRP A 120 -3.81 0.81 -10.63
C TRP A 120 -4.88 0.62 -9.56
N HIS A 121 -4.49 0.34 -8.32
CA HIS A 121 -5.38 -0.03 -7.23
C HIS A 121 -4.95 0.62 -5.93
N MET A 122 -5.92 1.02 -5.10
CA MET A 122 -5.69 1.38 -3.72
C MET A 122 -6.76 0.72 -2.87
N ASN A 123 -6.47 0.51 -1.60
CA ASN A 123 -7.41 -0.07 -0.65
C ASN A 123 -7.20 0.46 0.76
N TYR A 124 -8.14 0.18 1.65
CA TYR A 124 -7.95 0.35 3.09
C TYR A 124 -8.54 -0.82 3.87
N HIS A 125 -8.04 -0.96 5.10
CA HIS A 125 -8.47 -1.95 6.06
C HIS A 125 -9.28 -1.27 7.18
N PRO A 126 -10.60 -1.48 7.26
CA PRO A 126 -11.41 -0.92 8.34
C PRO A 126 -11.31 -1.70 9.65
N ASP A 127 -10.83 -2.96 9.61
CA ASP A 127 -10.77 -3.84 10.78
C ASP A 127 -9.54 -3.59 11.66
N GLY A 128 -8.51 -2.96 11.13
CA GLY A 128 -7.28 -2.68 11.87
C GLY A 128 -6.27 -1.90 11.05
N GLY A 129 -5.23 -1.42 11.72
CA GLY A 129 -4.09 -0.82 11.05
C GLY A 129 -3.17 -1.86 10.44
N GLN A 130 -2.15 -1.39 9.74
CA GLN A 130 -1.14 -2.25 9.15
C GLN A 130 0.26 -1.67 9.38
N MET A 131 1.20 -2.53 9.78
CA MET A 131 2.59 -2.16 9.97
C MET A 131 3.44 -2.92 8.97
N PHE A 132 4.34 -2.20 8.31
CA PHE A 132 5.44 -2.77 7.53
C PHE A 132 6.77 -2.34 8.12
N PHE A 133 7.58 -3.30 8.54
CA PHE A 133 8.93 -3.05 9.03
C PHE A 133 9.97 -3.63 8.07
N PRO A 134 10.92 -2.84 7.52
CA PRO A 134 11.88 -3.33 6.53
C PRO A 134 12.84 -4.34 7.15
N LEU A 135 12.91 -5.55 6.58
CA LEU A 135 13.84 -6.59 7.05
C LEU A 135 15.23 -6.45 6.44
N ASP A 136 15.31 -5.82 5.27
CA ASP A 136 16.55 -5.69 4.52
C ASP A 136 17.21 -4.29 4.66
N ASN A 137 16.63 -3.39 5.48
CA ASN A 137 17.10 -2.02 5.70
C ASN A 137 17.33 -1.21 4.40
N ARG A 138 16.41 -1.33 3.44
CA ARG A 138 16.45 -0.62 2.15
C ARG A 138 15.31 0.40 2.03
N PRO A 139 15.51 1.47 1.22
CA PRO A 139 14.46 2.44 0.98
C PRO A 139 13.24 1.84 0.27
N PHE A 140 12.07 2.34 0.63
CA PHE A 140 10.79 1.95 0.04
C PHE A 140 9.85 3.16 0.03
N ILE A 141 8.78 3.07 -0.75
CA ILE A 141 7.70 4.06 -0.70
C ILE A 141 6.36 3.42 -0.38
N ILE A 142 5.44 4.23 0.11
CA ILE A 142 4.03 3.84 0.24
C ILE A 142 3.11 4.95 -0.29
N PRO A 143 2.20 4.65 -1.24
CA PRO A 143 1.12 5.57 -1.58
C PRO A 143 0.08 5.59 -0.46
N ALA A 144 -0.41 6.77 -0.08
CA ALA A 144 -1.41 6.92 0.96
C ALA A 144 -2.35 8.11 0.71
N ALA A 145 -3.60 7.98 1.16
CA ALA A 145 -4.57 9.07 1.27
C ALA A 145 -5.39 8.95 2.57
N LEU A 146 -5.81 10.08 3.11
CA LEU A 146 -6.59 10.14 4.36
C LEU A 146 -7.95 9.44 4.20
N PRO A 147 -8.59 9.01 5.31
CA PRO A 147 -9.79 8.20 5.25
C PRO A 147 -10.98 8.92 4.60
N GLY A 148 -11.91 8.13 4.07
CA GLY A 148 -13.18 8.58 3.51
C GLY A 148 -13.40 8.09 2.08
N ASP A 149 -14.64 7.75 1.75
CA ASP A 149 -14.99 7.08 0.49
C ASP A 149 -14.78 7.95 -0.76
N ASN A 150 -14.80 9.27 -0.60
CA ASN A 150 -14.55 10.23 -1.68
C ASN A 150 -13.05 10.34 -2.00
N LEU A 151 -12.38 9.22 -2.31
CA LEU A 151 -11.00 9.20 -2.79
C LEU A 151 -10.92 9.94 -4.14
N THR A 152 -9.88 10.74 -4.34
CA THR A 152 -9.53 11.30 -5.65
C THR A 152 -8.02 11.23 -5.83
N PRO A 153 -7.50 11.14 -7.07
CA PRO A 153 -6.06 11.10 -7.34
C PRO A 153 -5.26 12.21 -6.64
N GLU A 154 -5.81 13.42 -6.56
CA GLU A 154 -5.17 14.60 -5.99
C GLU A 154 -4.94 14.51 -4.47
N LYS A 155 -5.67 13.62 -3.79
CA LYS A 155 -5.53 13.40 -2.34
C LYS A 155 -4.41 12.42 -2.01
N VAL A 156 -3.88 11.71 -3.01
CA VAL A 156 -2.87 10.68 -2.82
C VAL A 156 -1.49 11.33 -2.77
N VAL A 157 -0.72 10.96 -1.76
CA VAL A 157 0.71 11.25 -1.65
C VAL A 157 1.48 9.94 -1.54
N ALA A 158 2.79 9.96 -1.77
CA ALA A 158 3.66 8.83 -1.50
C ALA A 158 4.68 9.22 -0.42
N PHE A 159 4.88 8.36 0.57
CA PHE A 159 5.91 8.57 1.60
C PHE A 159 7.18 7.81 1.26
N TRP A 160 8.31 8.51 1.20
CA TRP A 160 9.65 7.93 1.09
C TRP A 160 10.17 7.55 2.47
N CYS A 161 10.32 6.25 2.70
CA CYS A 161 10.97 5.68 3.87
C CYS A 161 12.41 5.30 3.49
N ASP A 162 13.40 5.72 4.27
CA ASP A 162 14.82 5.43 3.96
C ASP A 162 15.27 4.00 4.34
N GLY A 163 14.37 3.22 4.94
CA GLY A 163 14.61 1.85 5.35
C GLY A 163 15.13 1.70 6.78
N SER A 164 15.38 2.80 7.51
CA SER A 164 15.88 2.75 8.90
C SER A 164 14.81 2.47 9.96
N LYS A 165 13.54 2.65 9.60
CA LYS A 165 12.37 2.47 10.46
C LYS A 165 11.25 1.80 9.67
N GLY A 166 10.35 1.13 10.38
CA GLY A 166 9.08 0.71 9.85
C GLY A 166 8.09 1.87 9.72
N LEU A 167 6.98 1.58 9.07
CA LEU A 167 5.83 2.47 9.00
C LEU A 167 4.59 1.71 9.47
N TYR A 168 3.90 2.31 10.43
CA TYR A 168 2.56 1.94 10.83
C TYR A 168 1.54 2.84 10.12
N ILE A 169 0.41 2.26 9.72
CA ILE A 169 -0.68 2.90 9.00
C ILE A 169 -1.95 2.67 9.82
N HIS A 170 -2.67 3.75 10.14
CA HIS A 170 -3.93 3.70 10.87
C HIS A 170 -5.02 2.96 10.07
N PRO A 171 -6.01 2.34 10.76
CA PRO A 171 -7.19 1.82 10.10
C PRO A 171 -7.88 2.88 9.22
N GLY A 172 -8.41 2.46 8.07
CA GLY A 172 -9.17 3.34 7.17
C GLY A 172 -8.33 4.28 6.30
N ILE A 173 -7.00 4.31 6.44
CA ILE A 173 -6.12 5.02 5.51
C ILE A 173 -6.09 4.29 4.18
N TRP A 174 -6.38 4.98 3.09
CA TRP A 174 -6.17 4.44 1.76
C TRP A 174 -4.68 4.27 1.52
N HIS A 175 -4.27 3.10 1.06
CA HIS A 175 -2.90 2.76 0.71
C HIS A 175 -2.86 1.63 -0.31
N GLU A 176 -1.67 1.15 -0.64
CA GLU A 176 -1.46 -0.15 -1.27
C GLU A 176 -0.33 -0.85 -0.51
N GLY A 177 -0.04 -2.11 -0.85
CA GLY A 177 1.25 -2.71 -0.54
C GLY A 177 2.42 -1.78 -0.86
N ILE A 178 3.50 -1.95 -0.12
CA ILE A 178 4.72 -1.13 -0.20
C ILE A 178 5.52 -1.39 -1.47
N PHE A 179 6.15 -0.34 -2.00
CA PHE A 179 6.96 -0.42 -3.22
C PHE A 179 8.44 -0.37 -2.86
N PRO A 180 9.21 -1.44 -3.10
CA PRO A 180 10.65 -1.39 -2.94
C PRO A 180 11.26 -0.46 -4.00
N VAL A 181 12.29 0.30 -3.61
CA VAL A 181 13.10 1.07 -4.55
C VAL A 181 14.08 0.15 -5.31
N GLU A 182 14.46 -0.96 -4.68
CA GLU A 182 15.32 -2.00 -5.25
C GLU A 182 14.48 -3.06 -5.97
N ASP A 183 15.15 -4.01 -6.63
CA ASP A 183 14.52 -5.10 -7.38
C ASP A 183 13.62 -6.02 -6.53
N SER A 184 13.99 -6.21 -5.27
CA SER A 184 13.17 -6.93 -4.30
C SER A 184 13.46 -6.47 -2.89
N GLN A 185 12.46 -6.56 -2.02
CA GLN A 185 12.62 -6.29 -0.59
C GLN A 185 11.56 -7.01 0.23
N ARG A 186 11.93 -7.40 1.44
CA ARG A 186 11.08 -8.06 2.43
C ARG A 186 10.82 -7.17 3.62
N PHE A 187 9.64 -7.38 4.20
CA PHE A 187 9.13 -6.61 5.32
C PHE A 187 8.39 -7.54 6.26
N LEU A 188 8.55 -7.31 7.57
CA LEU A 188 7.62 -7.86 8.54
C LEU A 188 6.31 -7.10 8.39
N ASP A 189 5.26 -7.83 8.04
CA ASP A 189 3.89 -7.33 7.95
C ASP A 189 3.11 -7.78 9.18
N ARG A 190 2.40 -6.84 9.79
CA ARG A 190 1.42 -7.08 10.86
C ARG A 190 0.15 -6.32 10.50
N GLN A 191 -0.97 -7.04 10.38
CA GLN A 191 -2.26 -6.48 9.99
C GLN A 191 -3.43 -7.16 10.70
N GLY A 192 -4.60 -6.53 10.67
CA GLY A 192 -5.84 -7.08 11.23
C GLY A 192 -6.16 -8.47 10.69
N ARG A 193 -6.56 -9.39 11.57
CA ARG A 193 -6.83 -10.79 11.21
C ARG A 193 -8.09 -10.96 10.35
N VAL A 194 -9.06 -10.06 10.50
CA VAL A 194 -10.31 -10.11 9.72
C VAL A 194 -10.00 -9.81 8.25
N HIS A 195 -9.01 -8.94 7.99
CA HIS A 195 -8.56 -8.57 6.65
C HIS A 195 -9.73 -8.07 5.80
N ALA A 196 -10.57 -7.22 6.40
CA ALA A 196 -11.59 -6.53 5.64
C ALA A 196 -10.87 -5.56 4.71
N ARG A 197 -11.31 -5.48 3.46
CA ARG A 197 -10.66 -4.60 2.48
C ARG A 197 -11.70 -3.91 1.63
N VAL A 198 -11.60 -2.59 1.58
CA VAL A 198 -12.36 -1.74 0.66
C VAL A 198 -11.39 -1.24 -0.40
N SER A 199 -11.75 -1.40 -1.67
CA SER A 199 -10.86 -1.24 -2.81
C SER A 199 -11.36 -0.19 -3.78
N ALA A 200 -10.44 0.53 -4.40
CA ALA A 200 -10.67 1.39 -5.55
C ALA A 200 -9.79 0.94 -6.73
N ASP A 201 -10.38 0.73 -7.90
CA ASP A 201 -9.64 0.54 -9.16
C ASP A 201 -9.44 1.92 -9.79
N ILE A 202 -8.23 2.47 -9.64
CA ILE A 202 -7.90 3.84 -10.03
C ILE A 202 -8.14 4.06 -11.53
N GLY A 203 -7.75 3.08 -12.35
CA GLY A 203 -7.89 3.16 -13.80
C GLY A 203 -9.35 3.19 -14.22
N ARG A 204 -10.18 2.36 -13.60
CA ARG A 204 -11.62 2.27 -13.89
C ARG A 204 -12.41 3.45 -13.34
N GLU A 205 -12.08 3.93 -12.14
CA GLU A 205 -12.86 4.94 -11.43
C GLU A 205 -12.48 6.37 -11.83
N PHE A 206 -11.19 6.61 -12.12
CA PHE A 206 -10.67 7.96 -12.38
C PHE A 206 -10.05 8.12 -13.78
N GLY A 207 -9.93 7.03 -14.56
CA GLY A 207 -9.40 7.09 -15.93
C GLY A 207 -7.89 7.39 -16.00
N VAL A 208 -7.14 7.17 -14.92
CA VAL A 208 -5.70 7.42 -14.82
C VAL A 208 -4.98 6.29 -14.09
N TYR A 209 -3.65 6.22 -14.23
CA TYR A 209 -2.78 5.52 -13.28
C TYR A 209 -2.06 6.51 -12.38
N LEU A 210 -1.82 6.14 -11.12
CA LEU A 210 -1.03 6.96 -10.20
C LEU A 210 0.46 6.65 -10.39
N ALA A 211 1.22 7.60 -10.92
CA ALA A 211 2.67 7.47 -11.08
C ALA A 211 3.38 7.82 -9.76
N CYS A 212 3.75 6.79 -9.00
CA CYS A 212 4.41 6.88 -7.70
C CYS A 212 5.94 6.85 -7.87
N PRO A 213 6.68 7.95 -7.66
CA PRO A 213 8.11 8.01 -7.96
C PRO A 213 8.97 7.17 -6.99
N LEU A 214 9.95 6.43 -7.51
CA LEU A 214 10.90 5.60 -6.75
C LEU A 214 12.30 6.22 -6.63
N ARG A 215 12.43 7.52 -6.95
CA ARG A 215 13.70 8.23 -6.96
C ARG A 215 13.79 9.21 -5.81
N LYS A 216 14.84 9.11 -5.00
CA LYS A 216 15.10 10.01 -3.86
C LYS A 216 15.14 11.49 -4.30
N GLU A 217 15.61 11.74 -5.51
CA GLU A 217 15.68 13.07 -6.12
C GLU A 217 14.29 13.71 -6.36
N LYS A 218 13.22 12.92 -6.37
CA LYS A 218 11.83 13.37 -6.56
C LYS A 218 11.14 13.75 -5.25
N ILE A 219 11.80 13.58 -4.10
CA ILE A 219 11.24 13.99 -2.80
C ILE A 219 11.03 15.50 -2.81
N LYS A 220 9.77 15.92 -2.62
CA LYS A 220 9.41 17.33 -2.50
C LYS A 220 9.87 17.88 -1.15
N THR A 221 10.31 19.13 -1.16
CA THR A 221 10.51 19.89 0.08
C THR A 221 9.13 20.39 0.51
N VAL A 222 8.66 19.89 1.65
CA VAL A 222 7.40 20.30 2.30
C VAL A 222 7.70 21.28 3.42
#